data_AF-A0A2E5AM07-F1
#
_entry.id   AF-A0A2E5AM07-F1
#
_cell.length_a   1.000
_cell.length_b   1.000
_cell.length_c   1.000
_cell.angle_alpha   90.00
_cell.angle_beta   90.00
_cell.angle_gamma   90.00
#
_symmetry.space_group_name_H-M   'P 1'
#
loop_
_entity.id
_entity.type
_entity.pdbx_description
1 polymer ?
#
loop_
_entity_poly.entity_id
_entity_poly.type
_entity_poly.pdbx_seq_one_letter_code
_entity_poly.pdbx_strand_id
1 'polypeptide(L)'
;MADGDVKAYNFNTGDTPALIGPSRSRIKNILVYGTNVTALTLKNGTAGGTTLLDISVAAGWNEVFLPDDGILAKDGVFFAALTGSGSQVTLLLA
;
A
#
# COMPACT_ATOMS: atom_id res chain seq x y z
N MET A 1 11.71 20.46 1.88
CA MET A 1 10.93 19.96 0.73
C MET A 1 9.47 20.11 1.14
N ALA A 2 8.66 20.84 0.38
CA ALA A 2 7.24 21.00 0.73
C ALA A 2 6.62 19.60 0.87
N ASP A 3 6.04 19.33 2.03
CA ASP A 3 5.22 18.14 2.28
C ASP A 3 4.09 18.21 1.24
N GLY A 4 4.19 17.38 0.20
CA GLY A 4 3.24 17.41 -0.92
C GLY A 4 1.84 17.03 -0.45
N ASP A 5 0.81 17.44 -1.19
CA ASP A 5 -0.56 17.05 -0.89
C ASP A 5 -0.66 15.53 -0.75
N VAL A 6 -1.06 15.06 0.44
CA VAL A 6 -1.28 13.63 0.69
C VAL A 6 -2.56 13.21 -0.04
N LYS A 7 -2.44 12.20 -0.90
CA LYS A 7 -3.58 11.63 -1.63
C LYS A 7 -3.85 10.21 -1.18
N ALA A 8 -5.14 9.90 -1.06
CA ALA A 8 -5.62 8.57 -0.73
C ALA A 8 -5.83 7.76 -2.02
N TYR A 9 -5.36 6.52 -2.03
CA TYR A 9 -5.53 5.59 -3.13
C TYR A 9 -6.10 4.28 -2.61
N ASN A 10 -7.22 3.85 -3.17
CA ASN A 10 -7.87 2.61 -2.80
C ASN A 10 -7.47 1.49 -3.74
N PHE A 11 -7.29 0.30 -3.18
CA PHE A 11 -7.06 -0.94 -3.92
C PHE A 11 -7.89 -2.05 -3.29
N ASN A 12 -8.71 -2.69 -4.10
CA ASN A 12 -9.64 -3.73 -3.67
C ASN A 12 -9.14 -5.12 -4.07
N THR A 13 -9.57 -6.15 -3.33
CA THR A 13 -9.29 -7.52 -3.72
C THR A 13 -9.92 -7.81 -5.09
N GLY A 14 -9.09 -8.26 -6.05
CA GLY A 14 -9.50 -8.51 -7.43
C GLY A 14 -9.07 -7.42 -8.42
N ASP A 15 -8.58 -6.29 -7.93
CA ASP A 15 -7.97 -5.27 -8.80
C ASP A 15 -6.66 -5.81 -9.41
N THR A 16 -6.40 -5.41 -10.66
CA THR A 16 -5.18 -5.79 -11.37
C THR A 16 -3.96 -5.10 -10.73
N PRO A 17 -2.87 -5.83 -10.45
CA PRO A 17 -1.63 -5.24 -9.95
C PRO A 17 -1.15 -4.07 -10.80
N ALA A 18 -0.94 -2.92 -10.18
CA ALA A 18 -0.63 -1.68 -10.89
C ALA A 18 0.23 -0.73 -10.05
N LEU A 19 0.84 0.24 -10.73
CA LEU A 19 1.46 1.38 -10.07
C LEU A 19 0.36 2.30 -9.53
N ILE A 20 0.50 2.70 -8.27
CA ILE A 20 -0.41 3.58 -7.56
C ILE A 20 0.31 4.86 -7.20
N GLY A 21 -0.32 5.99 -7.51
CA GLY A 21 0.21 7.32 -7.22
C GLY A 21 1.35 7.75 -8.16
N PRO A 22 2.05 8.84 -7.83
CA PRO A 22 3.11 9.40 -8.66
C PRO A 22 4.39 8.56 -8.63
N SER A 23 5.25 8.77 -9.63
CA SER A 23 6.50 8.03 -9.85
C SER A 23 7.52 8.10 -8.71
N ARG A 24 7.39 9.03 -7.76
CA ARG A 24 8.15 9.02 -6.51
C ARG A 24 7.20 9.44 -5.40
N SER A 25 6.97 8.56 -4.45
CA SER A 25 5.98 8.77 -3.40
C SER A 25 6.43 8.14 -2.08
N ARG A 26 5.99 8.74 -0.99
CA ARG A 26 6.26 8.31 0.38
C ARG A 26 4.97 7.78 0.97
N ILE A 27 4.97 6.52 1.38
CA ILE A 27 3.85 5.89 2.05
C ILE A 27 3.83 6.40 3.49
N LYS A 28 2.78 7.15 3.82
CA LYS A 28 2.58 7.74 5.15
C LYS A 28 1.69 6.89 6.03
N ASN A 29 0.71 6.20 5.44
CA ASN A 29 -0.18 5.32 6.18
C ASN A 29 -0.83 4.28 5.26
N ILE A 30 -1.23 3.17 5.86
CA ILE A 30 -1.85 2.02 5.21
C ILE A 30 -3.00 1.55 6.09
N LEU A 31 -4.22 1.79 5.62
CA LEU A 31 -5.45 1.27 6.21
C LEU A 31 -5.86 0.01 5.46
N VAL A 32 -6.10 -1.08 6.20
CA VAL A 32 -6.55 -2.36 5.65
C VAL A 32 -7.86 -2.75 6.32
N TYR A 33 -8.89 -2.91 5.53
CA TYR A 33 -10.13 -3.55 5.93
C TYR A 33 -10.19 -4.94 5.29
N GLY A 34 -10.31 -5.99 6.09
CA GLY A 34 -10.41 -7.36 5.60
C GLY A 34 -11.55 -8.12 6.26
N THR A 35 -12.36 -8.85 5.48
CA THR A 35 -13.34 -9.80 6.08
C THR A 35 -12.70 -11.13 6.49
N ASN A 36 -11.50 -11.40 5.98
CA ASN A 36 -10.68 -12.58 6.26
C ASN A 36 -9.24 -12.13 6.55
N VAL A 37 -8.35 -13.07 6.85
CA VAL A 37 -6.90 -12.77 6.91
C VAL A 37 -6.47 -12.21 5.54
N THR A 38 -5.84 -11.04 5.57
CA THR A 38 -5.49 -10.24 4.40
C THR A 38 -3.99 -10.08 4.35
N ALA A 39 -3.37 -10.52 3.26
CA ALA A 39 -1.96 -10.24 2.98
C ALA A 39 -1.84 -9.15 1.92
N LEU A 40 -0.90 -8.24 2.14
CA LEU A 40 -0.60 -7.08 1.32
C LEU A 40 0.87 -7.10 0.94
N THR A 41 1.16 -7.03 -0.35
CA THR A 41 2.53 -6.87 -0.85
C THR A 41 2.66 -5.61 -1.70
N LEU A 42 3.53 -4.69 -1.28
CA LEU A 42 3.89 -3.47 -1.99
C LEU A 42 5.34 -3.56 -2.49
N LYS A 43 5.58 -3.10 -3.71
CA LYS A 43 6.89 -3.11 -4.37
C LYS A 43 7.25 -1.74 -4.93
N ASN A 44 8.52 -1.51 -5.19
CA ASN A 44 9.00 -0.29 -5.83
C ASN A 44 8.87 -0.37 -7.36
N GLY A 45 8.01 0.45 -7.95
CA GLY A 45 7.87 0.67 -9.39
C GLY A 45 7.19 -0.44 -10.20
N THR A 46 7.58 -1.69 -10.03
CA THR A 46 7.06 -2.80 -10.87
C THR A 46 6.82 -4.08 -10.06
N ALA A 47 6.14 -5.06 -10.67
CA ALA A 47 5.93 -6.38 -10.08
C ALA A 47 7.24 -7.13 -9.75
N GLY A 48 8.32 -6.85 -10.48
CA GLY A 48 9.66 -7.38 -10.24
C GLY A 48 10.54 -6.51 -9.33
N GLY A 49 10.03 -5.36 -8.88
CA GLY A 49 10.77 -4.42 -8.05
C GLY A 49 11.03 -4.93 -6.64
N THR A 50 11.84 -4.17 -5.90
CA THR A 50 12.16 -4.47 -4.50
C THR A 50 10.90 -4.43 -3.65
N THR A 51 10.69 -5.44 -2.82
CA THR A 51 9.60 -5.46 -1.84
C THR A 51 9.80 -4.35 -0.82
N LEU A 52 8.81 -3.46 -0.72
CA LEU A 52 8.78 -2.33 0.22
C LEU A 52 8.03 -2.71 1.50
N LEU A 53 6.95 -3.47 1.35
CA LEU A 53 6.14 -3.97 2.46
C LEU A 53 5.57 -5.32 2.07
N ASP A 54 5.62 -6.27 2.99
CA ASP A 54 4.94 -7.55 2.89
C ASP A 54 4.42 -7.93 4.27
N ILE A 55 3.11 -7.87 4.45
CA ILE A 55 2.47 -8.08 5.76
C ILE A 55 1.22 -8.94 5.61
N SER A 56 0.86 -9.61 6.70
CA SER A 56 -0.41 -10.30 6.86
C SER A 56 -1.11 -9.75 8.10
N VAL A 57 -2.39 -9.42 7.97
CA VAL A 57 -3.21 -8.88 9.04
C VAL A 57 -4.45 -9.74 9.26
N ALA A 58 -4.95 -9.75 10.49
CA ALA A 58 -6.16 -10.48 10.83
C ALA A 58 -7.40 -9.84 10.17
N ALA A 59 -8.52 -10.56 10.16
CA ALA A 59 -9.79 -9.97 9.73
C ALA A 59 -10.18 -8.79 10.64
N GLY A 60 -10.71 -7.73 10.03
CA GLY A 60 -11.15 -6.51 10.69
C GLY A 60 -10.50 -5.25 10.11
N TRP A 61 -10.61 -4.17 10.87
CA TRP A 61 -9.91 -2.92 10.59
C TRP A 61 -8.51 -2.97 11.19
N ASN A 62 -7.51 -2.85 10.33
CA ASN A 62 -6.11 -2.82 10.69
C ASN A 62 -5.45 -1.57 10.11
N GLU A 63 -4.53 -1.02 10.87
CA GLU A 63 -3.69 0.10 10.46
C GLU A 63 -2.23 -0.29 10.69
N VAL A 64 -1.39 0.02 9.71
CA VAL A 64 0.05 -0.24 9.81
C VAL A 64 0.73 1.00 10.33
N PHE A 65 1.25 0.93 11.55
CA PHE A 65 2.06 2.01 12.10
C PHE A 65 3.42 2.08 11.39
N LEU A 66 3.68 3.19 10.70
CA LEU A 66 4.95 3.47 10.04
C LEU A 66 5.74 4.48 10.88
N PRO A 67 6.91 4.10 11.45
CA PRO A 67 7.71 5.03 12.23
C PRO A 67 8.40 6.08 11.33
N ASP A 68 8.70 7.23 11.93
CA ASP A 68 9.48 8.32 11.33
C ASP A 68 8.88 8.85 10.01
N ASP A 69 9.68 8.93 8.95
CA ASP A 69 9.27 9.51 7.67
C ASP A 69 8.40 8.57 6.82
N GLY A 70 8.23 7.30 7.24
CA GLY A 70 7.53 6.25 6.49
C GLY A 70 8.39 5.57 5.42
N ILE A 71 7.76 4.92 4.44
CA ILE A 71 8.45 4.13 3.41
C ILE A 71 8.55 4.95 2.11
N LEU A 72 9.76 5.10 1.56
CA LEU A 72 9.98 5.81 0.30
C LEU A 72 9.98 4.83 -0.90
N ALA A 73 9.01 5.00 -1.81
CA ALA A 73 9.00 4.36 -3.12
C ALA A 73 9.63 5.29 -4.15
N LYS A 74 10.84 4.95 -4.60
CA LYS A 74 11.64 5.79 -5.51
C LYS A 74 11.07 5.87 -6.91
N ASP A 75 10.45 4.79 -7.36
CA ASP A 75 9.90 4.58 -8.70
C ASP A 75 8.37 4.42 -8.68
N GLY A 76 7.73 4.78 -7.55
CA GLY A 76 6.30 4.71 -7.30
C GLY A 76 5.89 3.43 -6.57
N VAL A 77 4.71 3.46 -5.96
CA VAL A 77 4.20 2.33 -5.17
C VAL A 77 3.50 1.35 -6.10
N PHE A 78 4.09 0.18 -6.31
CA PHE A 78 3.45 -0.89 -7.08
C PHE A 78 2.70 -1.83 -6.15
N PHE A 79 1.40 -1.97 -6.35
CA PHE A 79 0.56 -2.88 -5.60
C PHE A 79 0.64 -4.27 -6.23
N ALA A 80 1.36 -5.20 -5.60
CA ALA A 80 1.68 -6.49 -6.20
C ALA A 80 0.61 -7.55 -5.96
N ALA A 81 0.05 -7.60 -4.74
CA ALA A 81 -1.00 -8.55 -4.39
C ALA A 81 -1.79 -8.05 -3.18
N LEU A 82 -3.12 -8.23 -3.25
CA LEU A 82 -4.03 -8.20 -2.11
C LEU A 82 -4.73 -9.56 -2.02
N THR A 83 -4.60 -10.25 -0.90
CA THR A 83 -5.32 -11.50 -0.64
C THR A 83 -6.46 -11.28 0.35
N GLY A 84 -7.28 -12.31 0.58
CA GLY A 84 -8.46 -12.20 1.44
C GLY A 84 -9.65 -11.60 0.69
N SER A 85 -10.71 -12.41 0.54
CA SER A 85 -11.94 -12.01 -0.13
C SER A 85 -12.56 -10.77 0.52
N GLY A 86 -13.05 -9.83 -0.28
CA GLY A 86 -13.71 -8.60 0.20
C GLY A 86 -12.80 -7.66 0.99
N SER A 87 -11.48 -7.75 0.84
CA SER A 87 -10.55 -6.81 1.47
C SER A 87 -10.41 -5.54 0.66
N GLN A 88 -10.19 -4.43 1.36
CA GLN A 88 -9.96 -3.10 0.79
C GLN A 88 -8.78 -2.47 1.51
N VAL A 89 -7.90 -1.86 0.74
CA VAL A 89 -6.73 -1.16 1.26
C VAL A 89 -6.78 0.29 0.80
N THR A 90 -6.51 1.20 1.72
CA THR A 90 -6.32 2.62 1.42
C THR A 90 -4.89 3.01 1.78
N LEU A 91 -4.16 3.49 0.78
CA LEU A 91 -2.79 4.00 0.90
C LEU A 91 -2.82 5.52 0.91
N LEU A 92 -2.13 6.12 1.88
CA LEU A 92 -1.90 7.56 1.94
C LEU A 92 -0.48 7.86 1.45
N LEU A 93 -0.38 8.51 0.29
CA LEU A 93 0.89 8.79 -0.40
C LEU A 93 1.15 10.30 -0.45
N ALA A 94 2.39 10.70 -0.14
CA ALA A 94 2.92 12.06 -0.25
C ALA A 94 4.05 12.16 -1.29
#